data_AF-A0A7S3C8U6-F1
#
_entry.id   AF-A0A7S3C8U6-F1
#
_cell.length_a   1.000
_cell.length_b   1.000
_cell.length_c   1.000
_cell.angle_alpha   90.00
_cell.angle_beta   90.00
_cell.angle_gamma   90.00
#
_symmetry.space_group_name_H-M   'P 1'
#
loop_
_entity.id
_entity.type
_entity.pdbx_description
1 polymer ?
#
loop_
_entity_poly.entity_id
_entity_poly.type
_entity_poly.pdbx_seq_one_letter_code
_entity_poly.pdbx_strand_id
1 'polypeptide(L)'
;MVFLDVIVNACCRRLLHREEYSFDEHADSFASSVIKVRGPAQYFALGFKDRNLEEKYLNFVATRGKGRNLLGLSAAFILVFLFWLSEVVWVRLMLENEDHPQVGFLWKWFVPKTVVLVDFALGVAALACLYKNVLPRLRKRCVFFIIGAVFLIYFACMAYNFSVSVYNSPFMIEDDRVTSHPSGWALRLWFYEFPPVLCSLAMDITVLLTLEIVSIFVVVFVVAIPLAKGAWATYEDENIITYAWQGVCVGKDPYCAFMLRWFAILPLV
;
A
#
# COMPACT_ATOMS: atom_id res chain seq x y z
N MET A 1 11.35 -7.53 1.19
CA MET A 1 12.36 -8.56 0.83
C MET A 1 11.79 -9.64 -0.09
N VAL A 2 10.67 -9.43 -0.77
CA VAL A 2 10.15 -10.44 -1.71
C VAL A 2 10.62 -10.09 -3.12
N PHE A 3 10.41 -8.87 -3.58
CA PHE A 3 10.78 -8.47 -4.93
C PHE A 3 12.25 -8.07 -5.00
N LEU A 4 12.72 -7.27 -4.04
CA LEU A 4 14.15 -6.98 -3.90
C LEU A 4 14.99 -8.24 -3.72
N ASP A 5 14.55 -9.24 -2.95
CA ASP A 5 15.32 -10.48 -2.78
C ASP A 5 15.23 -11.38 -4.02
N VAL A 6 14.12 -11.38 -4.77
CA VAL A 6 14.05 -12.07 -6.08
C VAL A 6 15.02 -11.42 -7.07
N ILE A 7 15.05 -10.09 -7.16
CA ILE A 7 15.94 -9.35 -8.06
C ILE A 7 17.41 -9.51 -7.63
N VAL A 8 17.71 -9.35 -6.34
CA VAL A 8 19.07 -9.47 -5.79
C VAL A 8 19.56 -10.92 -5.83
N ASN A 9 18.69 -11.92 -5.61
CA ASN A 9 19.05 -13.34 -5.81
C ASN A 9 19.21 -13.74 -7.27
N ALA A 10 18.50 -13.08 -8.20
CA ALA A 10 18.69 -13.33 -9.61
C ALA A 10 20.03 -12.72 -10.09
N CYS A 11 20.37 -11.50 -9.64
CA CYS A 11 21.48 -10.73 -10.20
C CYS A 11 22.79 -10.79 -9.40
N CYS A 12 22.74 -10.82 -8.06
CA CYS A 12 23.90 -10.54 -7.20
C CYS A 12 24.25 -11.67 -6.21
N ARG A 13 23.63 -12.85 -6.38
CA ARG A 13 23.72 -14.00 -5.47
C ARG A 13 25.14 -14.45 -5.12
N ARG A 14 26.12 -14.28 -6.02
CA ARG A 14 27.52 -14.68 -5.77
C ARG A 14 28.37 -13.60 -5.11
N LEU A 15 27.94 -12.33 -5.14
CA LEU A 15 28.74 -11.19 -4.69
C LEU A 15 28.40 -10.74 -3.26
N LEU A 16 27.19 -11.01 -2.78
CA LEU A 16 26.69 -10.55 -1.47
C LEU A 16 26.87 -11.57 -0.32
N HIS A 17 27.38 -12.77 -0.60
CA HIS A 17 27.48 -13.85 0.39
C HIS A 17 28.93 -14.26 0.59
N ARG A 18 29.47 -14.00 1.78
CA ARG A 18 30.87 -14.32 2.11
C ARG A 18 31.09 -14.94 3.49
N GLU A 19 30.08 -15.05 4.34
CA GLU A 19 30.28 -15.44 5.74
C GLU A 19 29.25 -16.49 6.20
N GLU A 20 29.74 -17.57 6.79
CA GLU A 20 28.98 -18.53 7.61
C GLU A 20 29.22 -18.12 9.07
N TYR A 21 28.30 -17.37 9.68
CA TYR A 21 28.44 -16.97 11.07
C TYR A 21 27.90 -18.09 11.97
N SER A 22 28.81 -18.81 12.64
CA SER A 22 28.47 -19.83 13.63
C SER A 22 28.43 -19.22 15.04
N PHE A 23 27.27 -19.30 15.70
CA PHE A 23 27.14 -18.90 17.11
C PHE A 23 27.96 -19.80 18.04
N ASP A 24 28.13 -21.06 17.69
CA ASP A 24 28.80 -22.06 18.53
C ASP A 24 30.32 -21.82 18.58
N GLU A 25 30.93 -21.44 17.45
CA GLU A 25 32.36 -21.09 17.41
C GLU A 25 32.68 -19.82 18.22
N HIS A 26 31.75 -18.87 18.29
CA HIS A 26 31.93 -17.66 19.07
C HIS A 26 31.69 -17.91 20.57
N ALA A 27 30.75 -18.79 20.94
CA ALA A 27 30.50 -19.17 22.33
C ALA A 27 31.71 -19.90 22.97
N ASP A 28 32.44 -20.71 22.20
CA ASP A 28 33.66 -21.37 22.69
C ASP A 28 34.85 -20.41 22.82
N SER A 29 34.93 -19.38 21.96
CA SER A 29 35.96 -18.33 22.03
C SER A 29 35.83 -17.43 23.28
N PHE A 30 34.63 -17.35 23.86
CA PHE A 30 34.33 -16.60 25.08
C PHE A 30 35.04 -17.13 26.32
N ALA A 31 35.42 -18.41 26.33
CA ALA A 31 36.09 -19.03 27.47
C ALA A 31 37.56 -18.57 27.64
N SER A 32 38.14 -17.86 26.66
CA SER A 32 39.59 -17.62 26.63
C SER A 32 40.07 -16.18 26.39
N SER A 33 39.23 -15.20 26.00
CA SER A 33 39.73 -13.83 25.83
C SER A 33 38.68 -12.71 25.82
N VAL A 34 39.09 -11.54 26.32
CA VAL A 34 38.34 -10.25 26.35
C VAL A 34 38.29 -9.61 24.96
N ILE A 35 37.76 -10.33 23.97
CA ILE A 35 37.62 -9.81 22.60
C ILE A 35 36.22 -9.19 22.45
N LYS A 36 36.17 -7.95 21.96
CA LYS A 36 34.93 -7.26 21.57
C LYS A 36 34.09 -8.20 20.70
N VAL A 37 32.92 -8.57 21.21
CA VAL A 37 31.91 -9.37 20.49
C VAL A 37 31.57 -8.67 19.19
N ARG A 38 32.04 -9.21 18.07
CA ARG A 38 31.67 -8.71 16.74
C ARG A 38 30.35 -9.37 16.40
N GLY A 39 29.25 -8.61 16.50
CA GLY A 39 27.94 -9.09 16.07
C GLY A 39 27.95 -9.47 14.58
N PRO A 40 27.00 -10.31 14.14
CA PRO A 40 26.90 -10.72 12.73
C PRO A 40 26.81 -9.48 11.84
N ALA A 41 27.56 -9.48 10.74
CA ALA A 41 27.57 -8.34 9.83
C ALA A 41 26.17 -8.10 9.25
N GLN A 42 25.75 -6.84 9.23
CA GLN A 42 24.47 -6.40 8.68
C GLN A 42 24.71 -5.49 7.49
N TYR A 43 23.80 -5.52 6.51
CA TYR A 43 23.67 -4.47 5.51
C TYR A 43 22.83 -3.34 6.12
N PHE A 44 23.21 -2.09 5.86
CA PHE A 44 22.43 -0.93 6.31
C PHE A 44 20.98 -1.04 5.80
N ALA A 45 20.02 -1.13 6.72
CA ALA A 45 18.59 -1.33 6.46
C ALA A 45 18.16 -2.60 5.69
N LEU A 46 19.11 -3.43 5.24
CA LEU A 46 18.87 -4.58 4.34
C LEU A 46 18.97 -5.94 5.05
N GLY A 47 19.21 -5.97 6.36
CA GLY A 47 19.22 -7.19 7.17
C GLY A 47 20.62 -7.77 7.37
N PHE A 48 20.70 -9.08 7.62
CA PHE A 48 21.96 -9.77 7.91
C PHE A 48 22.68 -10.16 6.61
N LYS A 49 24.02 -10.10 6.60
CA LYS A 49 24.81 -10.60 5.47
C LYS A 49 24.80 -12.13 5.37
N ASP A 50 24.63 -12.80 6.50
CA ASP A 50 24.45 -14.25 6.61
C ASP A 50 22.99 -14.65 6.36
N ARG A 51 22.79 -15.49 5.34
CA ARG A 51 21.48 -15.95 4.87
C ARG A 51 20.84 -17.01 5.79
N ASN A 52 21.63 -17.82 6.48
CA ASN A 52 21.14 -18.80 7.45
C ASN A 52 20.60 -18.08 8.68
N LEU A 53 21.32 -17.06 9.12
CA LEU A 53 20.93 -16.20 10.24
C LEU A 53 19.68 -15.38 9.89
N GLU A 54 19.63 -14.83 8.68
CA GLU A 54 18.44 -14.20 8.13
C GLU A 54 17.25 -15.16 8.02
N GLU A 55 17.46 -16.40 7.58
CA GLU A 55 16.39 -17.41 7.52
C GLU A 55 15.84 -17.71 8.91
N LYS A 56 16.71 -17.87 9.91
CA LYS A 56 16.31 -18.03 11.32
C LYS A 56 15.53 -16.82 11.81
N TYR A 57 15.98 -15.61 11.52
CA TYR A 57 15.31 -14.36 11.88
C TYR A 57 13.91 -14.25 11.24
N LEU A 58 13.81 -14.42 9.92
CA LEU A 58 12.54 -14.36 9.18
C LEU A 58 11.56 -15.42 9.67
N ASN A 59 12.05 -16.63 9.96
CA ASN A 59 11.23 -17.70 10.53
C ASN A 59 10.72 -17.34 11.93
N PHE A 60 11.53 -16.69 12.75
CA PHE A 60 11.15 -16.22 14.07
C PHE A 60 10.07 -15.13 14.00
N VAL A 61 10.29 -14.10 13.18
CA VAL A 61 9.32 -13.00 12.96
C VAL A 61 7.98 -13.56 12.47
N ALA A 62 7.99 -14.45 11.46
CA ALA A 62 6.78 -15.07 10.94
C ALA A 62 6.01 -15.89 11.99
N THR A 63 6.69 -16.50 12.97
CA THR A 63 6.02 -17.24 14.06
C THR A 63 5.50 -16.37 15.18
N ARG A 64 6.18 -15.28 15.51
CA ARG A 64 5.76 -14.37 16.58
C ARG A 64 4.59 -13.51 16.13
N GLY A 65 4.60 -13.13 14.86
CA GLY A 65 3.66 -12.19 14.26
C GLY A 65 2.30 -12.74 13.82
N LYS A 66 1.98 -14.02 14.03
CA LYS A 66 0.82 -14.67 13.40
C LYS A 66 -0.50 -13.92 13.57
N GLY A 67 -0.82 -13.58 14.81
CA GLY A 67 -2.05 -12.86 15.15
C GLY A 67 -2.09 -11.47 14.55
N ARG A 68 -0.97 -10.73 14.59
CA ARG A 68 -0.86 -9.38 14.01
C ARG A 68 -0.95 -9.39 12.48
N ASN A 69 -0.33 -10.38 11.84
CA ASN A 69 -0.36 -10.54 10.38
C ASN A 69 -1.76 -10.90 9.89
N LEU A 70 -2.45 -11.84 10.55
CA LEU A 70 -3.86 -12.15 10.26
C LEU A 70 -4.75 -10.95 10.52
N LEU A 71 -4.63 -10.31 11.68
CA LEU A 71 -5.46 -9.16 12.05
C LEU A 71 -5.27 -7.99 11.08
N GLY A 72 -4.02 -7.67 10.72
CA GLY A 72 -3.73 -6.61 9.76
C GLY A 72 -4.33 -6.90 8.38
N LEU A 73 -4.27 -8.15 7.91
CA LEU A 73 -4.78 -8.50 6.60
C LEU A 73 -6.32 -8.53 6.60
N SER A 74 -6.92 -9.01 7.68
CA SER A 74 -8.37 -8.95 7.91
C SER A 74 -8.86 -7.50 8.03
N ALA A 75 -8.11 -6.62 8.70
CA ALA A 75 -8.44 -5.19 8.79
C ALA A 75 -8.40 -4.54 7.41
N ALA A 76 -7.36 -4.80 6.61
CA ALA A 76 -7.28 -4.32 5.24
C ALA A 76 -8.44 -4.84 4.37
N PHE A 77 -8.78 -6.14 4.49
CA PHE A 77 -9.94 -6.73 3.83
C PHE A 77 -11.25 -6.03 4.21
N ILE A 78 -11.48 -5.80 5.51
CA ILE A 78 -12.68 -5.11 5.98
C ILE A 78 -12.74 -3.68 5.43
N LEU A 79 -11.63 -2.94 5.41
CA LEU A 79 -11.60 -1.59 4.84
C LEU A 79 -11.96 -1.60 3.35
N VAL A 80 -11.32 -2.47 2.57
CA VAL A 80 -11.64 -2.66 1.15
C VAL A 80 -13.11 -3.02 0.95
N PHE A 81 -13.65 -3.93 1.77
CA PHE A 81 -15.05 -4.34 1.73
C PHE A 81 -16.00 -3.17 2.03
N LEU A 82 -15.71 -2.37 3.06
CA LEU A 82 -16.53 -1.21 3.41
C LEU A 82 -16.51 -0.16 2.29
N PHE A 83 -15.36 0.07 1.66
CA PHE A 83 -15.27 0.98 0.52
C PHE A 83 -16.06 0.46 -0.68
N TRP A 84 -15.90 -0.81 -1.03
CA TRP A 84 -16.69 -1.46 -2.07
C TRP A 84 -18.19 -1.34 -1.80
N LEU A 85 -18.62 -1.59 -0.56
CA LEU A 85 -20.02 -1.49 -0.15
C LEU A 85 -20.54 -0.05 -0.26
N SER A 86 -19.76 0.94 0.16
CA SER A 86 -20.12 2.36 0.08
C SER A 86 -20.39 2.80 -1.37
N GLU A 87 -19.62 2.27 -2.32
CA GLU A 87 -19.82 2.56 -3.73
C GLU A 87 -20.99 1.81 -4.34
N VAL A 88 -21.26 0.57 -3.93
CA VAL A 88 -22.49 -0.14 -4.33
C VAL A 88 -23.72 0.68 -3.92
N VAL A 89 -23.73 1.24 -2.70
CA VAL A 89 -24.81 2.10 -2.23
C VAL A 89 -24.88 3.39 -3.06
N TRP A 90 -23.75 4.05 -3.30
CA TRP A 90 -23.71 5.29 -4.09
C TRP A 90 -24.19 5.10 -5.52
N VAL A 91 -23.72 4.04 -6.19
CA VAL A 91 -24.15 3.68 -7.54
C VAL A 91 -25.64 3.35 -7.58
N ARG A 92 -26.15 2.62 -6.59
CA ARG A 92 -27.59 2.32 -6.51
C ARG A 92 -28.41 3.61 -6.44
N LEU A 93 -27.99 4.58 -5.62
CA LEU A 93 -28.66 5.88 -5.51
C LEU A 93 -28.61 6.67 -6.83
N MET A 94 -27.48 6.63 -7.56
CA MET A 94 -27.37 7.25 -8.87
C MET A 94 -28.28 6.60 -9.91
N LEU A 95 -28.31 5.26 -9.96
CA LEU A 95 -29.15 4.50 -10.90
C LEU A 95 -30.65 4.67 -10.64
N GLU A 96 -31.05 5.01 -9.41
CA GLU A 96 -32.44 5.29 -9.06
C GLU A 96 -32.90 6.66 -9.59
N ASN A 97 -31.95 7.55 -9.93
CA ASN A 97 -32.20 8.90 -10.42
C ASN A 97 -31.98 9.07 -11.93
N GLU A 98 -31.36 8.11 -12.63
CA GLU A 98 -31.09 8.17 -14.07
C GLU A 98 -31.87 7.12 -14.88
N ASP A 99 -32.51 7.55 -15.98
CA ASP A 99 -33.38 6.69 -16.81
C ASP A 99 -32.63 5.59 -17.61
N HIS A 100 -31.31 5.71 -17.81
CA HIS A 100 -30.54 4.77 -18.65
C HIS A 100 -29.15 4.40 -18.07
N PRO A 101 -29.02 3.24 -17.40
CA PRO A 101 -27.74 2.76 -16.89
C PRO A 101 -26.77 2.42 -18.03
N GLN A 102 -25.63 3.12 -18.11
CA GLN A 102 -24.53 2.69 -18.98
C GLN A 102 -23.83 1.46 -18.35
N VAL A 103 -24.33 0.27 -18.66
CA VAL A 103 -23.82 -1.01 -18.13
C VAL A 103 -22.30 -1.12 -18.26
N GLY A 104 -21.72 -0.68 -19.38
CA GLY A 104 -20.27 -0.72 -19.62
C GLY A 104 -19.43 0.16 -18.68
N PHE A 105 -19.99 1.24 -18.14
CA PHE A 105 -19.34 2.10 -17.15
C PHE A 105 -19.22 1.36 -15.81
N LEU A 106 -20.31 0.70 -15.37
CA LEU A 106 -20.36 -0.04 -14.11
C LEU A 106 -19.31 -1.16 -14.05
N TRP A 107 -19.15 -1.94 -15.13
CA TRP A 107 -18.17 -3.04 -15.17
C TRP A 107 -16.74 -2.56 -14.97
N LYS A 108 -16.35 -1.42 -15.59
CA LYS A 108 -14.99 -0.88 -15.47
C LYS A 108 -14.65 -0.41 -14.06
N TRP A 109 -15.65 0.01 -13.29
CA TRP A 109 -15.48 0.51 -11.93
C TRP A 109 -15.52 -0.60 -10.88
N PHE A 110 -16.44 -1.56 -11.02
CA PHE A 110 -16.64 -2.61 -10.01
C PHE A 110 -15.66 -3.77 -10.13
N VAL A 111 -15.32 -4.22 -11.35
CA VAL A 111 -14.52 -5.43 -11.54
C VAL A 111 -13.17 -5.35 -10.82
N PRO A 112 -12.36 -4.28 -10.95
CA PRO A 112 -11.08 -4.22 -10.26
C PRO A 112 -11.22 -4.33 -8.74
N LYS A 113 -12.24 -3.71 -8.15
CA LYS A 113 -12.48 -3.71 -6.70
C LYS A 113 -12.96 -5.07 -6.20
N THR A 114 -13.81 -5.74 -6.98
CA THR A 114 -14.25 -7.11 -6.67
C THR A 114 -13.08 -8.09 -6.77
N VAL A 115 -12.19 -7.94 -7.76
CA VAL A 115 -10.96 -8.76 -7.86
C VAL A 115 -10.09 -8.58 -6.63
N VAL A 116 -9.88 -7.32 -6.20
CA VAL A 116 -9.14 -7.02 -4.96
C VAL A 116 -9.80 -7.65 -3.73
N LEU A 117 -11.13 -7.56 -3.62
CA LEU A 117 -11.86 -8.13 -2.48
C LEU A 117 -11.65 -9.65 -2.38
N VAL A 118 -11.74 -10.34 -3.52
CA VAL A 118 -11.47 -11.77 -3.63
C VAL A 118 -10.01 -12.07 -3.29
N ASP A 119 -9.06 -11.27 -3.80
CA ASP A 119 -7.64 -11.43 -3.52
C ASP A 119 -7.30 -11.32 -2.03
N PHE A 120 -7.82 -10.31 -1.34
CA PHE A 120 -7.65 -10.18 0.12
C PHE A 120 -8.30 -11.35 0.88
N ALA A 121 -9.50 -11.79 0.49
CA ALA A 121 -10.15 -12.94 1.11
C ALA A 121 -9.32 -14.23 0.94
N LEU A 122 -8.79 -14.46 -0.26
CA LEU A 122 -7.88 -15.57 -0.55
C LEU A 122 -6.57 -15.45 0.22
N GLY A 123 -6.02 -14.24 0.35
CA GLY A 123 -4.82 -13.95 1.14
C GLY A 123 -4.99 -14.30 2.62
N VAL A 124 -6.11 -13.90 3.23
CA VAL A 124 -6.46 -14.24 4.62
C VAL A 124 -6.63 -15.75 4.78
N ALA A 125 -7.37 -16.39 3.88
CA ALA A 125 -7.56 -17.84 3.90
C ALA A 125 -6.24 -18.60 3.75
N ALA A 126 -5.37 -18.18 2.82
CA ALA A 126 -4.06 -18.77 2.60
C ALA A 126 -3.15 -18.64 3.83
N LEU A 127 -3.11 -17.46 4.48
CA LEU A 127 -2.37 -17.27 5.73
C LEU A 127 -2.93 -18.16 6.85
N ALA A 128 -4.25 -18.22 7.02
CA ALA A 128 -4.89 -19.03 8.05
C ALA A 128 -4.60 -20.53 7.84
N CYS A 129 -4.71 -21.01 6.61
CA CYS A 129 -4.35 -22.38 6.23
C CYS A 129 -2.87 -22.66 6.51
N LEU A 130 -1.97 -21.74 6.18
CA LEU A 130 -0.53 -21.89 6.39
C LEU A 130 -0.17 -21.89 7.89
N TYR A 131 -0.88 -21.15 8.73
CA TYR A 131 -0.67 -21.17 10.18
C TYR A 131 -1.28 -22.38 10.88
N LYS A 132 -2.40 -22.91 10.37
CA LYS A 132 -3.09 -24.09 10.92
C LYS A 132 -2.41 -25.39 10.50
N ASN A 133 -1.99 -25.49 9.25
CA ASN A 133 -1.31 -26.68 8.75
C ASN A 133 0.16 -26.61 9.12
N VAL A 134 0.52 -27.40 10.12
CA VAL A 134 1.88 -27.61 10.63
C VAL A 134 2.74 -28.22 9.52
N LEU A 135 3.24 -27.41 8.59
CA LEU A 135 4.36 -27.77 7.74
C LEU A 135 5.63 -27.14 8.32
N PRO A 136 6.28 -27.81 9.30
CA PRO A 136 7.54 -27.33 9.89
C PRO A 136 8.68 -27.23 8.88
N ARG A 137 8.47 -27.69 7.63
CA ARG A 137 9.43 -27.64 6.51
C ARG A 137 9.07 -26.67 5.39
N LEU A 138 7.81 -26.24 5.23
CA LEU A 138 7.52 -25.16 4.29
C LEU A 138 8.01 -23.86 4.91
N ARG A 139 8.96 -23.23 4.22
CA ARG A 139 9.65 -22.02 4.66
C ARG A 139 8.61 -21.01 5.11
N LYS A 140 8.64 -20.62 6.38
CA LYS A 140 7.73 -19.62 6.97
C LYS A 140 7.86 -18.25 6.27
N ARG A 141 8.90 -18.09 5.44
CA ARG A 141 9.02 -17.06 4.40
C ARG A 141 7.80 -16.94 3.48
N CYS A 142 7.06 -18.01 3.22
CA CYS A 142 5.82 -17.99 2.42
C CYS A 142 4.79 -16.98 2.94
N VAL A 143 4.76 -16.69 4.25
CA VAL A 143 3.90 -15.64 4.82
C VAL A 143 4.18 -14.29 4.15
N PHE A 144 5.45 -13.90 4.05
CA PHE A 144 5.85 -12.63 3.46
C PHE A 144 5.57 -12.59 1.95
N PHE A 145 5.74 -13.72 1.26
CA PHE A 145 5.39 -13.84 -0.17
C PHE A 145 3.89 -13.68 -0.40
N ILE A 146 3.03 -14.29 0.42
CA ILE A 146 1.58 -14.16 0.30
C ILE A 146 1.16 -12.71 0.57
N ILE A 147 1.62 -12.10 1.67
CA ILE A 147 1.29 -10.70 1.99
C ILE A 147 1.76 -9.77 0.86
N GLY A 148 3.01 -9.92 0.40
CA GLY A 148 3.55 -9.11 -0.68
C GLY A 148 2.80 -9.28 -2.00
N ALA A 149 2.36 -10.51 -2.33
CA ALA A 149 1.58 -10.79 -3.54
C ALA A 149 0.19 -10.13 -3.48
N VAL A 150 -0.51 -10.23 -2.35
CA VAL A 150 -1.82 -9.61 -2.14
C VAL A 150 -1.73 -8.09 -2.33
N PHE A 151 -0.75 -7.44 -1.70
CA PHE A 151 -0.56 -6.00 -1.89
C PHE A 151 -0.15 -5.62 -3.31
N LEU A 152 0.61 -6.46 -4.02
CA LEU A 152 0.98 -6.18 -5.41
C LEU A 152 -0.22 -6.27 -6.36
N ILE A 153 -1.06 -7.30 -6.20
CA ILE A 153 -2.31 -7.44 -6.97
C ILE A 153 -3.24 -6.27 -6.65
N TYR A 154 -3.37 -5.92 -5.37
CA TYR A 154 -4.07 -4.72 -4.92
C TYR A 154 -3.60 -3.46 -5.68
N PHE A 155 -2.29 -3.19 -5.69
CA PHE A 155 -1.75 -2.04 -6.39
C PHE A 155 -2.03 -2.08 -7.89
N ALA A 156 -1.90 -3.23 -8.56
CA ALA A 156 -2.16 -3.33 -9.99
C ALA A 156 -3.64 -3.02 -10.33
N CYS A 157 -4.58 -3.62 -9.59
CA CYS A 157 -6.01 -3.42 -9.82
C CYS A 157 -6.46 -2.01 -9.45
N MET A 158 -6.02 -1.50 -8.29
CA MET A 158 -6.42 -0.16 -7.84
C MET A 158 -5.71 0.93 -8.62
N ALA A 159 -4.49 0.72 -9.13
CA ALA A 159 -3.81 1.66 -10.02
C ALA A 159 -4.60 1.82 -11.33
N TYR A 160 -5.03 0.71 -11.92
CA TYR A 160 -5.88 0.75 -13.11
C TYR A 160 -7.18 1.52 -12.82
N ASN A 161 -7.90 1.14 -11.77
CA ASN A 161 -9.15 1.79 -11.38
C ASN A 161 -8.95 3.29 -11.11
N PHE A 162 -7.94 3.66 -10.32
CA PHE A 162 -7.58 5.04 -10.01
C PHE A 162 -7.26 5.81 -11.28
N SER A 163 -6.45 5.28 -12.20
CA SER A 163 -6.06 5.94 -13.46
C SER A 163 -7.24 6.30 -14.37
N VAL A 164 -8.33 5.53 -14.32
CA VAL A 164 -9.56 5.75 -15.11
C VAL A 164 -10.46 6.79 -14.44
N SER A 165 -10.32 6.98 -13.13
CA SER A 165 -11.27 7.73 -12.31
C SER A 165 -10.65 8.91 -11.56
N VAL A 166 -9.40 9.29 -11.89
CA VAL A 166 -8.69 10.44 -11.31
C VAL A 166 -9.53 11.72 -11.40
N TYR A 167 -10.13 11.99 -12.56
CA TYR A 167 -10.90 13.21 -12.80
C TYR A 167 -12.37 13.13 -12.36
N ASN A 168 -12.89 11.91 -12.16
CA ASN A 168 -14.30 11.67 -11.85
C ASN A 168 -14.52 11.41 -10.36
N SER A 169 -13.59 11.80 -9.48
CA SER A 169 -13.73 11.60 -8.04
C SER A 169 -14.66 12.68 -7.44
N PRO A 170 -15.88 12.33 -6.98
CA PRO A 170 -16.96 13.29 -6.72
C PRO A 170 -16.85 14.02 -5.37
N PHE A 171 -15.65 14.22 -4.83
CA PHE A 171 -15.47 14.78 -3.48
C PHE A 171 -15.53 16.31 -3.39
N MET A 172 -15.70 17.01 -4.51
CA MET A 172 -15.87 18.46 -4.56
C MET A 172 -17.15 18.77 -5.31
N ILE A 173 -17.98 19.64 -4.72
CA ILE A 173 -19.35 19.97 -5.14
C ILE A 173 -19.44 20.12 -6.66
N GLU A 174 -20.21 19.23 -7.30
CA GLU A 174 -20.68 19.41 -8.68
C GLU A 174 -21.66 20.58 -8.68
N ASP A 175 -21.13 21.81 -8.74
CA ASP A 175 -21.90 22.94 -9.24
C ASP A 175 -21.63 23.01 -10.74
N ASP A 176 -22.66 22.74 -11.54
CA ASP A 176 -22.65 22.76 -13.02
C ASP A 176 -22.15 24.09 -13.61
N ARG A 177 -22.01 25.11 -12.77
CA ARG A 177 -21.58 26.47 -13.14
C ARG A 177 -20.06 26.66 -13.17
N VAL A 178 -19.29 25.74 -12.60
CA VAL A 178 -17.83 25.89 -12.45
C VAL A 178 -17.11 24.81 -13.26
N THR A 179 -16.60 25.19 -14.43
CA THR A 179 -15.94 24.27 -15.38
C THR A 179 -14.54 23.79 -14.95
N SER A 180 -14.07 24.15 -13.75
CA SER A 180 -12.72 23.84 -13.26
C SER A 180 -12.76 23.45 -11.78
N HIS A 181 -13.35 22.28 -11.48
CA HIS A 181 -13.29 21.68 -10.14
C HIS A 181 -11.93 21.00 -9.92
N PRO A 182 -11.20 21.28 -8.83
CA PRO A 182 -10.02 20.51 -8.48
C PRO A 182 -10.46 19.08 -8.22
N SER A 183 -9.99 18.14 -9.03
CA SER A 183 -10.34 16.73 -8.86
C SER A 183 -9.99 16.28 -7.43
N GLY A 184 -10.96 15.71 -6.71
CA GLY A 184 -10.81 15.20 -5.33
C GLY A 184 -9.93 13.95 -5.21
N TRP A 185 -9.00 13.74 -6.13
CA TRP A 185 -8.22 12.50 -6.23
C TRP A 185 -7.28 12.31 -5.04
N ALA A 186 -6.71 13.39 -4.49
CA ALA A 186 -5.83 13.33 -3.32
C ALA A 186 -6.60 12.88 -2.07
N LEU A 187 -7.81 13.41 -1.87
CA LEU A 187 -8.71 12.97 -0.80
C LEU A 187 -9.11 11.52 -0.99
N ARG A 188 -9.45 11.12 -2.22
CA ARG A 188 -9.75 9.73 -2.52
C ARG A 188 -8.59 8.81 -2.17
N LEU A 189 -7.38 9.19 -2.58
CA LEU A 189 -6.17 8.43 -2.30
C LEU A 189 -6.01 8.23 -0.79
N TRP A 190 -6.24 9.26 0.01
CA TRP A 190 -6.09 9.21 1.46
C TRP A 190 -7.17 8.44 2.21
N PHE A 191 -8.42 8.60 1.80
CA PHE A 191 -9.56 8.00 2.50
C PHE A 191 -9.92 6.61 1.98
N TYR A 192 -9.52 6.24 0.76
CA TYR A 192 -9.95 4.99 0.12
C TYR A 192 -8.77 4.09 -0.26
N GLU A 193 -7.70 4.62 -0.84
CA GLU A 193 -6.59 3.81 -1.38
C GLU A 193 -5.46 3.59 -0.36
N PHE A 194 -5.21 4.55 0.53
CA PHE A 194 -4.14 4.46 1.52
C PHE A 194 -4.47 3.63 2.77
N PRO A 195 -5.71 3.62 3.31
CA PRO A 195 -5.99 2.93 4.57
C PRO A 195 -5.67 1.41 4.57
N PRO A 196 -5.94 0.64 3.51
CA PRO A 196 -5.51 -0.76 3.46
C PRO A 196 -3.98 -0.93 3.53
N VAL A 197 -3.22 0.03 3.00
CA VAL A 197 -1.75 0.06 3.06
C VAL A 197 -1.28 0.35 4.48
N LEU A 198 -1.94 1.25 5.21
CA LEU A 198 -1.63 1.55 6.61
C LEU A 198 -1.75 0.31 7.51
N CYS A 199 -2.64 -0.63 7.19
CA CYS A 199 -2.72 -1.90 7.92
C CYS A 199 -1.40 -2.68 7.90
N SER A 200 -0.56 -2.52 6.86
CA SER A 200 0.76 -3.16 6.79
C SER A 200 1.76 -2.63 7.85
N LEU A 201 1.55 -1.43 8.38
CA LEU A 201 2.35 -0.87 9.49
C LEU A 201 2.00 -1.54 10.84
N ALA A 202 0.76 -2.02 10.97
CA ALA A 202 0.31 -2.71 12.18
C ALA A 202 0.68 -4.20 12.19
N MET A 203 0.95 -4.77 11.01
CA MET A 203 1.43 -6.15 10.85
C MET A 203 2.83 -6.33 11.44
N ASP A 204 3.15 -7.55 11.87
CA ASP A 204 4.49 -7.92 12.34
C ASP A 204 5.28 -8.53 11.17
N ILE A 205 5.41 -7.71 10.12
CA ILE A 205 6.22 -7.98 8.94
C ILE A 205 7.56 -7.27 9.04
N THR A 206 8.53 -7.68 8.23
CA THR A 206 9.82 -6.99 8.19
C THR A 206 9.64 -5.53 7.76
N VAL A 207 10.34 -4.61 8.44
CA VAL A 207 10.33 -3.17 8.11
C VAL A 207 10.58 -2.92 6.62
N LEU A 208 11.48 -3.71 6.02
CA LEU A 208 11.78 -3.60 4.60
C LEU A 208 10.59 -3.96 3.70
N LEU A 209 9.79 -4.97 4.05
CA LEU A 209 8.57 -5.30 3.29
C LEU A 209 7.53 -4.19 3.42
N THR A 210 7.37 -3.62 4.61
CA THR A 210 6.49 -2.46 4.82
C THR A 210 6.95 -1.26 4.00
N LEU A 211 8.25 -0.95 4.00
CA LEU A 211 8.82 0.11 3.17
C LEU A 211 8.62 -0.17 1.68
N GLU A 212 8.77 -1.42 1.23
CA GLU A 212 8.53 -1.84 -0.16
C GLU A 212 7.07 -1.58 -0.56
N ILE A 213 6.10 -2.00 0.28
CA ILE A 213 4.66 -1.76 0.05
C ILE A 213 4.35 -0.26 0.00
N VAL A 214 4.82 0.51 0.99
CA VAL A 214 4.58 1.97 1.06
C VAL A 214 5.26 2.71 -0.10
N SER A 215 6.49 2.32 -0.46
CA SER A 215 7.22 2.94 -1.56
C SER A 215 6.53 2.70 -2.90
N ILE A 216 6.04 1.47 -3.15
CA ILE A 216 5.27 1.16 -4.36
C ILE A 216 3.99 2.01 -4.39
N PHE A 217 3.28 2.14 -3.27
CA PHE A 217 2.10 3.00 -3.19
C PHE A 217 2.42 4.45 -3.57
N VAL A 218 3.45 5.05 -2.98
CA VAL A 218 3.86 6.43 -3.29
C VAL A 218 4.26 6.56 -4.76
N VAL A 219 5.12 5.69 -5.26
CA VAL A 219 5.58 5.75 -6.66
C VAL A 219 4.43 5.61 -7.65
N VAL A 220 3.48 4.70 -7.41
CA VAL A 220 2.38 4.44 -8.35
C VAL A 220 1.29 5.50 -8.25
N PHE A 221 0.76 5.75 -7.05
CA PHE A 221 -0.45 6.54 -6.85
C PHE A 221 -0.18 8.03 -6.64
N VAL A 222 0.98 8.42 -6.12
CA VAL A 222 1.33 9.84 -5.90
C VAL A 222 2.15 10.37 -7.08
N VAL A 223 3.06 9.57 -7.63
CA VAL A 223 3.97 10.04 -8.70
C VAL A 223 3.48 9.62 -10.09
N ALA A 224 3.49 8.32 -10.40
CA ALA A 224 3.35 7.83 -11.77
C ALA A 224 1.99 8.12 -12.39
N ILE A 225 0.88 7.78 -11.72
CA ILE A 225 -0.47 8.00 -12.26
C ILE A 225 -0.80 9.50 -12.35
N PRO A 226 -0.62 10.31 -11.28
CA PRO A 226 -0.87 11.75 -11.37
C PRO A 226 -0.03 12.45 -12.43
N LEU A 227 1.24 12.06 -12.60
CA LEU A 227 2.09 12.61 -13.66
C LEU A 227 1.62 12.20 -15.06
N ALA A 228 1.30 10.91 -15.25
CA ALA A 228 0.83 10.40 -16.55
C ALA A 228 -0.54 10.96 -16.96
N LYS A 229 -1.38 11.31 -15.98
CA LYS A 229 -2.71 11.86 -16.24
C LYS A 229 -2.72 13.39 -16.29
N GLY A 230 -1.73 14.06 -15.70
CA GLY A 230 -1.75 15.52 -15.53
C GLY A 230 -2.59 15.97 -14.33
N ALA A 231 -2.78 15.10 -13.34
CA ALA A 231 -3.60 15.38 -12.16
C ALA A 231 -2.99 16.45 -11.25
N TRP A 232 -1.66 16.63 -11.30
CA TRP A 232 -0.98 17.71 -10.58
C TRP A 232 -1.37 19.10 -11.09
N ALA A 233 -1.71 19.23 -12.37
CA ALA A 233 -2.14 20.50 -12.95
C ALA A 233 -3.45 21.01 -12.33
N THR A 234 -4.29 20.13 -11.76
CA THR A 234 -5.51 20.55 -11.06
C THR A 234 -5.23 21.28 -9.74
N TYR A 235 -3.99 21.19 -9.24
CA TYR A 235 -3.55 21.88 -8.03
C TYR A 235 -2.59 23.05 -8.30
N GLU A 236 -2.48 23.50 -9.56
CA GLU A 236 -1.81 24.75 -9.89
C GLU A 236 -2.57 25.95 -9.29
N ASP A 237 -1.83 26.99 -8.89
CA ASP A 237 -2.36 28.12 -8.14
C ASP A 237 -3.50 28.83 -8.87
N GLU A 238 -3.40 29.00 -10.18
CA GLU A 238 -4.44 29.63 -11.00
C GLU A 238 -5.76 28.84 -10.96
N ASN A 239 -5.70 27.51 -11.01
CA ASN A 239 -6.88 26.64 -11.00
C ASN A 239 -7.54 26.61 -9.61
N ILE A 240 -6.74 26.52 -8.54
CA ILE A 240 -7.26 26.53 -7.17
C ILE A 240 -7.89 27.88 -6.84
N ILE A 241 -7.25 28.99 -7.20
CA ILE A 241 -7.76 30.33 -6.95
C ILE A 241 -9.06 30.57 -7.71
N THR A 242 -9.11 30.17 -8.98
CA THR A 242 -10.31 30.27 -9.81
C THR A 242 -11.47 29.48 -9.19
N TYR A 243 -11.22 28.25 -8.76
CA TYR A 243 -12.22 27.44 -8.07
C TYR A 243 -12.68 28.05 -6.74
N ALA A 244 -11.73 28.45 -5.90
CA ALA A 244 -11.99 29.04 -4.59
C ALA A 244 -12.91 30.26 -4.71
N TRP A 245 -12.67 31.14 -5.69
CA TRP A 245 -13.47 32.34 -5.90
C TRP A 245 -14.82 32.10 -6.57
N GLN A 246 -15.00 30.98 -7.25
CA GLN A 246 -16.23 30.68 -7.99
C GLN A 246 -17.24 29.85 -7.18
N GLY A 247 -16.79 29.02 -6.24
CA GLY A 247 -17.68 28.03 -5.61
C GLY A 247 -17.63 27.88 -4.09
N VAL A 248 -16.58 28.34 -3.41
CA VAL A 248 -16.37 27.98 -1.97
C VAL A 248 -16.11 29.17 -1.07
N CYS A 249 -15.32 30.14 -1.52
CA CYS A 249 -14.93 31.29 -0.70
C CYS A 249 -15.92 32.44 -0.86
N VAL A 250 -16.48 32.90 0.27
CA VAL A 250 -17.32 34.09 0.30
C VAL A 250 -16.43 35.33 0.26
N GLY A 251 -16.47 36.04 -0.86
CA GLY A 251 -15.52 37.11 -1.14
C GLY A 251 -14.19 36.53 -1.62
N LYS A 252 -13.44 37.30 -2.42
CA LYS A 252 -12.12 36.91 -2.95
C LYS A 252 -11.05 36.92 -1.86
N ASP A 253 -11.29 36.20 -0.76
CA ASP A 253 -10.40 36.10 0.38
C ASP A 253 -9.23 35.15 0.04
N PRO A 254 -7.99 35.66 -0.02
CA PRO A 254 -6.82 34.84 -0.31
C PRO A 254 -6.55 33.78 0.76
N TYR A 255 -6.98 34.00 2.01
CA TYR A 255 -6.81 33.01 3.09
C TYR A 255 -7.65 31.76 2.86
N CYS A 256 -8.86 31.92 2.33
CA CYS A 256 -9.74 30.79 2.03
C CYS A 256 -9.17 29.91 0.89
N ALA A 257 -8.67 30.51 -0.19
CA ALA A 257 -8.02 29.77 -1.28
C ALA A 257 -6.76 29.02 -0.81
N PHE A 258 -5.95 29.65 0.06
CA PHE A 258 -4.77 29.03 0.66
C PHE A 258 -5.14 27.81 1.52
N MET A 259 -6.16 27.92 2.38
CA MET A 259 -6.63 26.80 3.21
C MET A 259 -7.15 25.63 2.36
N LEU A 260 -7.83 25.92 1.25
CA LEU A 260 -8.35 24.92 0.31
C LEU A 260 -7.21 24.14 -0.38
N ARG A 261 -6.14 24.84 -0.80
CA ARG A 261 -4.92 24.22 -1.33
C ARG A 261 -4.28 23.29 -0.32
N TRP A 262 -4.10 23.77 0.91
CA TRP A 262 -3.51 22.95 1.96
C TRP A 262 -4.39 21.77 2.30
N PHE A 263 -5.72 21.91 2.40
CA PHE A 263 -6.58 20.76 2.68
C PHE A 263 -6.51 19.68 1.59
N ALA A 264 -6.34 20.09 0.32
CA ALA A 264 -6.21 19.16 -0.81
C ALA A 264 -4.85 18.47 -0.88
N ILE A 265 -3.76 19.13 -0.45
CA ILE A 265 -2.37 18.67 -0.64
C ILE A 265 -1.71 18.21 0.66
N LEU A 266 -2.14 18.68 1.82
CA LEU A 266 -1.62 18.30 3.16
C LEU A 266 -1.62 16.80 3.41
N PRO A 267 -2.58 16.02 2.88
CA PRO A 267 -2.44 14.59 2.96
C PRO A 267 -1.16 14.08 2.22
N LEU A 268 -0.72 14.72 1.15
CA LEU A 268 0.45 14.29 0.36
C LEU A 268 1.81 14.79 0.89
N VAL A 269 1.85 15.64 1.94
CA VAL A 269 3.05 16.29 2.50
C VAL A 269 3.33 15.81 3.92
#